data_AF-A0A955S4T4-F1
#
_entry.id   AF-A0A955S4T4-F1
#
_cell.length_a   1.000
_cell.length_b   1.000
_cell.length_c   1.000
_cell.angle_alpha   90.00
_cell.angle_beta   90.00
_cell.angle_gamma   90.00
#
_symmetry.space_group_name_H-M   'P 1'
#
loop_
_entity.id
_entity.type
_entity.pdbx_description
1 polymer ?
#
loop_
_entity_poly.entity_id
_entity_poly.type
_entity_poly.pdbx_seq_one_letter_code
_entity_poly.pdbx_strand_id
1 'polypeptide(L)'
;MTDKLTTSNARYLKNPIRILYEDQEVAVFEKPSGLLVIPTNKNEQNTLVNIVNYQYARDQQFKFHPCHRLDKETSGAIIFAKGKK
;
A
#
# COMPACT_ATOMS: atom_id res chain seq x y z
N MET A 1 28.90 15.15 0.58
CA MET A 1 28.07 15.94 -0.36
C MET A 1 26.74 15.22 -0.50
N THR A 2 25.83 15.53 0.43
CA THR A 2 24.52 16.17 0.16
C THR A 2 23.57 15.19 -0.53
N ASP A 3 22.64 14.61 0.22
CA ASP A 3 21.38 15.32 0.33
C ASP A 3 20.76 15.39 1.73
N LYS A 4 20.32 16.60 2.07
CA LYS A 4 19.56 16.95 3.27
C LYS A 4 18.11 16.55 3.00
N LEU A 5 17.62 15.48 3.62
CA LEU A 5 16.17 15.21 3.65
C LEU A 5 15.56 15.69 4.96
N THR A 6 15.67 17.00 5.18
CA THR A 6 14.73 17.74 6.02
C THR A 6 13.51 18.05 5.17
N THR A 7 12.39 17.34 5.38
CA THR A 7 11.00 17.88 5.29
C THR A 7 10.04 16.79 5.78
N SER A 8 9.42 17.08 6.91
CA SER A 8 8.30 16.41 7.54
C SER A 8 7.09 16.30 6.60
N ASN A 9 6.62 15.08 6.36
CA ASN A 9 5.24 14.63 6.59
C ASN A 9 5.01 13.28 5.88
N ALA A 10 5.17 12.21 6.67
CA ALA A 10 4.73 10.86 6.33
C ALA A 10 5.37 10.27 5.05
N ARG A 11 6.70 10.29 4.94
CA ARG A 11 7.40 9.57 3.87
C ARG A 11 7.26 8.06 4.13
N TYR A 12 6.78 7.33 3.13
CA TYR A 12 6.54 5.89 3.01
C TYR A 12 7.33 5.00 3.99
N LEU A 13 6.73 3.86 4.39
CA LEU A 13 7.34 2.88 5.27
C LEU A 13 8.82 2.65 4.94
N LYS A 14 9.65 2.57 5.99
CA LYS A 14 11.10 2.34 5.88
C LYS A 14 11.42 1.09 5.02
N ASN A 15 10.50 0.13 5.00
CA ASN A 15 10.59 -1.12 4.26
C ASN A 15 9.42 -1.25 3.26
N PRO A 16 9.63 -1.94 2.12
CA PRO A 16 8.56 -2.26 1.17
C PRO A 16 7.49 -3.19 1.79
N ILE A 17 6.25 -3.10 1.29
CA ILE A 17 5.16 -3.99 1.69
C ILE A 17 5.38 -5.35 1.02
N ARG A 18 5.54 -6.41 1.80
CA ARG A 18 5.83 -7.73 1.25
C ARG A 18 4.62 -8.29 0.47
N ILE A 19 4.90 -8.85 -0.71
CA ILE A 19 3.97 -9.67 -1.49
C ILE A 19 4.10 -11.12 -1.00
N LEU A 20 2.98 -11.70 -0.58
CA LEU A 20 2.88 -13.11 -0.17
C LEU A 20 2.53 -14.01 -1.35
N TYR A 21 1.75 -13.49 -2.30
CA TYR A 21 1.31 -14.19 -3.51
C TYR A 21 0.92 -13.18 -4.59
N GLU A 22 1.13 -13.50 -5.86
CA GLU A 22 0.71 -12.67 -6.99
C GLU A 22 0.43 -13.54 -8.22
N ASP A 23 -0.69 -13.26 -8.91
CA ASP A 23 -1.00 -13.80 -10.23
C ASP A 23 -1.50 -12.71 -11.18
N GLN A 24 -2.15 -13.08 -12.28
CA GLN A 24 -2.63 -12.13 -13.29
C GLN A 24 -3.74 -11.21 -12.77
N GLU A 25 -4.56 -11.67 -11.84
CA GLU A 25 -5.79 -11.00 -11.42
C GLU A 25 -5.69 -10.42 -10.00
N VAL A 26 -4.86 -11.02 -9.12
CA VAL A 26 -4.75 -10.60 -7.72
C VAL A 26 -3.32 -10.56 -7.21
N ALA A 27 -3.13 -9.83 -6.11
CA ALA A 27 -1.95 -9.90 -5.25
C ALA A 27 -2.37 -9.94 -3.78
N VAL A 28 -1.66 -10.73 -2.99
CA VAL A 28 -1.81 -10.82 -1.54
C VAL A 28 -0.63 -10.13 -0.89
N PHE A 29 -0.90 -9.12 -0.07
CA PHE A 29 0.12 -8.37 0.65
C PHE A 29 0.13 -8.73 2.14
N GLU A 30 1.31 -8.66 2.76
CA GLU A 30 1.47 -8.73 4.21
C GLU A 30 1.26 -7.32 4.81
N LYS A 31 0.06 -7.05 5.32
CA LYS A 31 -0.27 -5.77 5.94
C LYS A 31 0.35 -5.70 7.35
N PRO A 32 1.14 -4.64 7.67
CA PRO A 32 1.55 -4.38 9.04
C PRO A 32 0.41 -3.81 9.89
N SER A 33 0.51 -4.01 11.20
CA SER A 33 -0.32 -3.31 12.18
C SER A 33 -0.02 -1.79 12.16
N GLY A 34 -0.99 -0.97 12.56
CA GLY A 34 -0.90 0.49 12.58
C GLY A 34 -1.15 1.19 11.23
N LEU A 35 -1.38 0.45 10.15
CA LEU A 35 -1.57 1.00 8.80
C LEU A 35 -3.04 0.91 8.35
N LEU A 36 -3.60 2.02 7.85
CA LEU A 36 -4.92 2.03 7.23
C LEU A 36 -4.89 1.33 5.86
N VAL A 37 -5.94 0.57 5.51
CA VAL A 37 -6.03 -0.07 4.18
C VAL A 37 -6.32 0.97 3.09
N ILE A 38 -7.34 1.81 3.31
CA ILE A 38 -7.77 2.90 2.44
C ILE A 38 -7.76 4.23 3.19
N PRO A 39 -7.64 5.38 2.51
CA PRO A 39 -7.81 6.69 3.13
C PRO A 39 -9.20 6.85 3.75
N THR A 40 -9.27 7.63 4.81
CA THR A 40 -10.55 8.10 5.37
C THR A 40 -10.88 9.47 4.79
N ASN A 41 -11.96 10.10 5.30
CA ASN A 41 -12.32 11.48 4.96
C ASN A 41 -11.24 12.51 5.35
N LYS A 42 -10.19 12.09 6.07
CA LYS A 42 -9.03 12.91 6.40
C LYS A 42 -7.92 12.85 5.34
N ASN A 43 -8.14 12.14 4.22
CA ASN A 43 -7.24 12.05 3.09
C ASN A 43 -5.81 11.63 3.46
N GLU A 44 -5.68 10.56 4.25
CA GLU A 44 -4.38 10.03 4.63
C GLU A 44 -3.60 9.53 3.40
N GLN A 45 -2.42 10.09 3.19
CA GLN A 45 -1.53 9.68 2.10
C GLN A 45 -0.88 8.31 2.39
N ASN A 46 -0.70 7.97 3.67
CA ASN A 46 -0.06 6.73 4.12
C ASN A 46 -1.07 5.63 4.41
N THR A 47 -1.58 5.05 3.34
CA THR A 47 -2.49 3.91 3.39
C THR A 47 -1.90 2.77 2.58
N LEU A 48 -2.29 1.54 2.89
CA LEU A 48 -1.78 0.36 2.18
C LEU A 48 -2.01 0.48 0.68
N VAL A 49 -3.21 0.90 0.26
CA VAL A 49 -3.54 1.08 -1.17
C VAL A 49 -2.60 2.06 -1.86
N ASN A 50 -2.27 3.19 -1.23
CA ASN A 50 -1.36 4.17 -1.81
C ASN A 50 0.07 3.62 -1.87
N ILE A 51 0.52 2.94 -0.82
CA ILE A 51 1.87 2.39 -0.72
C ILE A 51 2.08 1.30 -1.77
N VAL A 52 1.16 0.33 -1.89
CA VAL A 52 1.33 -0.77 -2.85
C VAL A 52 1.21 -0.29 -4.29
N ASN A 53 0.31 0.66 -4.58
CA ASN A 53 0.24 1.23 -5.92
C ASN A 53 1.48 2.05 -6.27
N TYR A 54 2.05 2.77 -5.31
CA TYR A 54 3.32 3.47 -5.48
C TYR A 54 4.48 2.50 -5.71
N GLN A 55 4.56 1.41 -4.94
CA GLN A 55 5.68 0.47 -5.00
C GLN A 55 5.64 -0.44 -6.23
N TYR A 56 4.44 -0.86 -6.65
CA TYR A 56 4.29 -1.97 -7.59
C TYR A 56 3.47 -1.63 -8.85
N ALA A 57 2.66 -0.56 -8.84
CA ALA A 57 1.70 -0.28 -9.93
C ALA A 57 1.91 1.06 -10.67
N ARG A 58 3.04 1.76 -10.45
CA ARG A 58 3.31 3.06 -11.11
C ARG A 58 3.29 2.95 -12.63
N ASP A 59 4.06 2.02 -13.16
CA ASP A 59 4.24 1.79 -14.61
C ASP A 59 3.34 0.68 -15.15
N GLN A 60 2.40 0.21 -14.32
CA GLN A 60 1.45 -0.83 -14.70
C GLN A 60 0.19 -0.23 -15.34
N GLN A 61 -0.46 -1.03 -16.18
CA GLN A 61 -1.76 -0.74 -16.79
C GLN A 61 -2.94 -1.03 -15.84
N PHE A 62 -2.64 -1.48 -14.63
CA PHE A 62 -3.61 -1.76 -13.57
C PHE A 62 -3.26 -0.98 -12.29
N LYS A 63 -4.22 -0.90 -11.38
CA LYS A 63 -4.03 -0.52 -9.98
C LYS A 63 -4.47 -1.66 -9.07
N PHE A 64 -3.89 -1.69 -7.89
CA PHE A 64 -4.32 -2.57 -6.82
C PHE A 64 -5.52 -1.96 -6.09
N HIS A 65 -6.60 -2.73 -5.99
CA HIS A 65 -7.81 -2.39 -5.24
C HIS A 65 -8.06 -3.44 -4.14
N PRO A 66 -8.21 -3.05 -2.87
CA PRO A 66 -8.43 -4.03 -1.80
C PRO A 66 -9.77 -4.75 -1.99
N CYS A 67 -9.76 -6.09 -1.94
CA CYS A 67 -10.97 -6.91 -2.03
C CYS A 67 -11.76 -6.93 -0.71
N HIS A 68 -11.06 -6.76 0.42
CA HIS A 68 -11.62 -6.67 1.75
C HIS A 68 -10.78 -5.72 2.61
N ARG A 69 -11.17 -5.49 3.87
CA ARG A 69 -10.40 -4.68 4.81
C ARG A 69 -9.90 -5.49 5.99
N LEU A 70 -8.81 -5.00 6.56
CA LEU A 70 -8.36 -5.29 7.91
C LEU A 70 -8.37 -3.97 8.68
N ASP A 71 -8.67 -4.01 9.97
CA ASP A 71 -8.60 -2.80 10.79
C ASP A 71 -7.17 -2.31 10.93
N LYS A 72 -7.03 -1.03 11.30
CA LYS A 72 -5.74 -0.33 11.33
C LYS A 72 -4.69 -1.13 12.12
N GLU A 73 -5.05 -1.56 13.32
CA GLU A 73 -4.17 -2.29 14.23
C GLU A 73 -4.08 -3.79 13.95
N THR A 74 -4.83 -4.31 12.97
CA THR A 74 -4.78 -5.73 12.58
C THR A 74 -3.70 -5.95 11.51
N SER A 75 -2.73 -6.82 11.79
CA SER A 75 -1.77 -7.31 10.80
C SER A 75 -2.28 -8.57 10.10
N GLY A 76 -1.73 -8.88 8.93
CA GLY A 76 -1.98 -10.16 8.26
C GLY A 76 -2.08 -10.06 6.74
N ALA A 77 -2.46 -11.18 6.13
CA ALA A 77 -2.67 -11.28 4.69
C ALA A 77 -3.92 -10.49 4.26
N ILE A 78 -3.80 -9.72 3.19
CA ILE A 78 -4.90 -8.99 2.57
C ILE A 78 -4.83 -9.08 1.06
N ILE A 79 -5.97 -9.36 0.43
CA ILE A 79 -6.08 -9.57 -1.00
C ILE A 79 -6.42 -8.25 -1.70
N PHE A 80 -5.72 -7.97 -2.78
CA PHE A 80 -5.99 -6.87 -3.70
C PHE A 80 -6.21 -7.41 -5.11
N ALA A 81 -7.24 -6.92 -5.79
CA ALA A 81 -7.48 -7.16 -7.21
C ALA A 81 -6.65 -6.20 -8.07
N LYS A 82 -6.21 -6.68 -9.23
CA LYS A 82 -5.57 -5.90 -10.29
C LYS A 82 -6.65 -5.39 -11.24
N GLY A 83 -7.10 -4.17 -11.02
CA GLY A 83 -8.16 -3.53 -11.82
C GLY A 83 -7.60 -2.53 -12.82
N LYS A 84 -8.32 -2.27 -13.92
CA LYS A 84 -7.97 -1.19 -14.86
C LYS A 84 -7.96 0.17 -14.13
N LYS A 85 -7.10 1.06 -14.61
CA LYS A 85 -6.69 2.31 -13.96
C LYS A 85 -7.81 3.34 -13.75
#